data_AF-A0A2C9WPC0-F1
#
_entry.id   AF-A0A2C9WPC0-F1
#
_cell.length_a   1.000
_cell.length_b   1.000
_cell.length_c   1.000
_cell.angle_alpha   90.00
_cell.angle_beta   90.00
_cell.angle_gamma   90.00
#
_symmetry.space_group_name_H-M   'P 1'
#
loop_
_entity.id
_entity.type
_entity.pdbx_description
1 polymer ?
#
loop_
_entity_poly.entity_id
_entity_poly.type
_entity_poly.pdbx_seq_one_letter_code
_entity_poly.pdbx_strand_id
1 'polypeptide(L)'
;TKDNERKRSAPLELEEIRKHFDVPITKEAKEMKVGLTILKKRSRELKIMRWPHRKIRSLKSLINNIKEMGLTNEIMMLEEHQRLLEKKPDMEFSETTKKLRQAIFKANYKKKRCLVAHHI
;
A
#
# COMPACT_ATOMS: atom_id res chain seq x y z
N THR A 1 7.18 -2.06 44.18
CA THR A 1 6.15 -2.78 43.40
C THR A 1 5.49 -1.77 42.48
N LYS A 2 5.85 -1.75 41.19
CA LYS A 2 5.14 -0.93 40.19
C LYS A 2 4.71 -1.84 39.05
N ASP A 3 3.43 -1.74 38.77
CA ASP A 3 2.59 -2.77 38.20
C ASP A 3 3.02 -3.23 36.81
N ASN A 4 3.16 -4.54 36.70
CA ASN A 4 3.18 -5.29 35.46
C ASN A 4 1.75 -5.27 34.90
N GLU A 5 1.33 -4.12 34.37
CA GLU A 5 0.06 -3.95 33.72
C GLU A 5 0.10 -4.74 32.41
N ARG A 6 -0.32 -6.00 32.49
CA ARG A 6 -0.73 -6.79 31.33
C ARG A 6 -1.81 -5.96 30.63
N LYS A 7 -1.43 -5.12 29.67
CA LYS A 7 -2.33 -4.41 28.76
C LYS A 7 -3.29 -5.45 28.21
N ARG A 8 -4.48 -5.54 28.81
CA ARG A 8 -5.60 -6.28 28.25
C ARG A 8 -5.70 -5.76 26.83
N SER A 9 -5.58 -6.66 25.86
CA SER A 9 -5.60 -6.37 24.43
C SER A 9 -6.74 -5.41 24.12
N ALA A 10 -6.44 -4.11 24.09
CA ALA A 10 -7.40 -3.12 23.66
C ALA A 10 -7.81 -3.56 22.25
N PRO A 11 -9.12 -3.55 21.92
CA PRO A 11 -9.56 -3.88 20.58
C PRO A 11 -8.75 -3.02 19.61
N LEU A 12 -7.95 -3.63 18.73
CA LEU A 12 -7.18 -2.86 17.75
C LEU A 12 -8.15 -1.91 17.06
N GLU A 13 -7.93 -0.62 17.27
CA GLU A 13 -8.78 0.42 16.71
C GLU A 13 -8.46 0.58 15.23
N LEU A 14 -9.47 0.99 14.47
CA LEU A 14 -9.35 1.18 13.03
C LEU A 14 -8.21 2.14 12.68
N GLU A 15 -8.02 3.18 13.49
CA GLU A 15 -6.97 4.17 13.28
C GLU A 15 -5.58 3.58 13.44
N GLU A 16 -5.38 2.71 14.42
CA GLU A 16 -4.11 2.01 14.65
C GLU A 16 -3.78 1.15 13.42
N ILE A 17 -4.74 0.37 12.94
CA ILE A 17 -4.55 -0.52 11.78
C ILE A 17 -4.28 0.28 10.50
N ARG A 18 -4.94 1.42 10.32
CA ARG A 18 -4.83 2.24 9.10
C ARG A 18 -3.43 2.82 8.91
N LYS A 19 -2.72 3.16 9.99
CA LYS A 19 -1.33 3.67 9.93
C LYS A 19 -0.35 2.67 9.31
N HIS A 20 -0.70 1.40 9.29
CA HIS A 20 0.20 0.30 8.95
C HIS A 20 -0.07 -0.34 7.58
N PHE A 21 -0.96 0.26 6.79
CA PHE A 21 -1.25 -0.22 5.44
C PHE A 21 -0.06 -0.17 4.48
N ASP A 22 0.99 0.57 4.84
CA ASP A 22 2.24 0.67 4.10
C ASP A 22 3.13 -0.58 4.16
N VAL A 23 2.85 -1.53 5.05
CA VAL A 23 3.64 -2.75 5.23
C VAL A 23 2.79 -4.01 5.08
N PRO A 24 3.39 -5.18 4.79
CA PRO A 24 2.64 -6.44 4.75
C PRO A 24 1.99 -6.76 6.10
N ILE A 25 0.76 -7.24 6.09
CA ILE A 25 0.03 -7.68 7.31
C ILE A 25 0.83 -8.66 8.18
N THR A 26 1.71 -9.45 7.58
CA THR A 26 2.60 -10.38 8.29
C THR A 26 3.68 -9.68 9.11
N LYS A 27 4.26 -8.60 8.56
CA LYS A 27 5.22 -7.76 9.25
C LYS A 27 4.51 -6.99 10.36
N GLU A 28 3.32 -6.50 10.03
CA GLU A 28 2.52 -5.69 10.94
C GLU A 28 2.02 -6.45 12.17
N ALA A 29 1.55 -7.68 11.97
CA ALA A 29 1.16 -8.57 13.08
C ALA A 29 2.32 -8.77 14.08
N LYS A 30 3.56 -8.89 13.59
CA LYS A 30 4.74 -9.02 14.44
C LYS A 30 5.04 -7.72 15.19
N GLU A 31 4.93 -6.58 14.51
CA GLU A 31 5.20 -5.26 15.09
C GLU A 31 4.22 -4.94 16.24
N MET A 32 2.93 -5.14 16.01
CA MET A 32 1.89 -4.95 17.04
C MET A 32 1.84 -6.08 18.08
N LYS A 33 2.68 -7.13 17.95
CA LYS A 33 2.68 -8.33 18.81
C LYS A 33 1.31 -9.01 18.88
N VAL A 34 0.56 -9.01 17.79
CA VAL A 34 -0.77 -9.63 17.69
C VAL A 34 -0.70 -10.82 16.76
N GLY A 35 -1.40 -11.90 17.09
CA GLY A 35 -1.48 -13.06 16.20
C GLY A 35 -2.04 -12.67 14.82
N LEU A 36 -1.41 -13.13 13.75
CA LEU A 36 -1.83 -12.83 12.36
C LEU A 36 -3.31 -13.13 12.10
N THR A 37 -3.82 -14.22 12.69
CA THR A 37 -5.23 -14.62 12.58
C THR A 37 -6.17 -13.63 13.26
N ILE A 38 -5.78 -13.11 14.43
CA ILE A 38 -6.53 -12.09 15.17
C ILE A 38 -6.55 -10.80 14.37
N LEU A 39 -5.39 -10.38 13.84
CA LEU A 39 -5.30 -9.18 13.01
C LEU A 39 -6.15 -9.29 11.74
N LYS A 40 -6.14 -10.45 11.05
CA LYS A 40 -7.00 -10.70 9.89
C LYS A 40 -8.49 -10.68 10.25
N LYS A 41 -8.87 -11.31 11.37
CA LYS A 41 -10.26 -11.31 11.84
C LYS A 41 -10.73 -9.88 12.13
N ARG A 42 -9.92 -9.13 12.87
CA ARG A 42 -10.20 -7.74 13.21
C ARG A 42 -10.24 -6.82 11.99
N SER A 43 -9.31 -7.00 11.06
CA SER A 43 -9.30 -6.33 9.76
C SER A 43 -10.61 -6.54 9.00
N ARG A 44 -11.15 -7.76 8.99
CA ARG A 44 -12.43 -8.07 8.34
C ARG A 44 -13.62 -7.41 9.05
N GLU A 45 -13.65 -7.43 10.38
CA GLU A 45 -14.69 -6.72 11.16
C GLU A 45 -14.72 -5.23 10.84
N LEU A 46 -13.55 -4.66 10.57
CA LEU A 46 -13.34 -3.27 10.18
C LEU A 46 -13.55 -2.99 8.68
N LYS A 47 -14.15 -3.92 7.93
CA LYS A 47 -14.39 -3.86 6.47
C LYS A 47 -13.12 -3.76 5.62
N ILE A 48 -11.97 -4.14 6.17
CA ILE A 48 -10.70 -4.26 5.44
C ILE A 48 -10.57 -5.71 4.97
N MET A 49 -11.27 -6.05 3.89
CA MET A 49 -11.31 -7.41 3.34
C MET A 49 -9.98 -7.83 2.71
N ARG A 50 -9.32 -6.88 2.03
CA ARG A 50 -8.00 -7.07 1.43
C ARG A 50 -7.03 -6.05 2.01
N TRP A 51 -5.88 -6.53 2.46
CA TRP A 51 -4.84 -5.67 3.01
C TRP A 51 -4.22 -4.79 1.89
N PRO A 52 -4.33 -3.45 1.96
CA PRO A 52 -4.05 -2.56 0.82
C PRO A 52 -2.55 -2.36 0.50
N HIS A 53 -1.63 -2.97 1.26
CA HIS A 53 -0.18 -2.91 1.03
C HIS A 53 0.26 -3.08 -0.43
N ARG A 54 -0.29 -4.09 -1.14
CA ARG A 54 0.11 -4.36 -2.52
C ARG A 54 -0.27 -3.21 -3.46
N LYS A 55 -1.44 -2.62 -3.25
CA LYS A 55 -1.93 -1.48 -4.05
C LYS A 55 -1.13 -0.23 -3.73
N ILE A 56 -0.89 0.06 -2.46
CA ILE A 56 -0.10 1.23 -2.02
C ILE A 56 1.33 1.16 -2.55
N ARG A 57 1.98 -0.01 -2.45
CA ARG A 57 3.32 -0.21 -3.02
C ARG A 57 3.35 0.03 -4.53
N SER A 58 2.32 -0.43 -5.25
CA SER A 58 2.21 -0.18 -6.68
C SER A 58 2.02 1.31 -7.00
N LEU A 59 1.25 2.05 -6.19
CA LEU A 59 1.06 3.50 -6.37
C LEU A 59 2.34 4.27 -6.10
N LYS A 60 3.02 4.00 -4.98
CA LYS A 60 4.32 4.63 -4.65
C LYS A 60 5.34 4.43 -5.78
N SER A 61 5.43 3.22 -6.35
CA SER A 61 6.30 2.96 -7.49
C SER A 61 5.84 3.73 -8.74
N LEU A 62 4.54 3.78 -9.02
CA LEU A 62 4.00 4.49 -10.18
C LEU A 62 4.30 5.99 -10.07
N ILE A 63 4.04 6.60 -8.91
CA ILE A 63 4.34 8.00 -8.62
C ILE A 63 5.83 8.29 -8.84
N ASN A 64 6.74 7.44 -8.34
CA ASN A 64 8.18 7.66 -8.53
C ASN A 64 8.57 7.67 -10.03
N ASN A 65 8.01 6.75 -10.81
CA ASN A 65 8.29 6.69 -12.25
C ASN A 65 7.68 7.86 -13.01
N ILE A 66 6.52 8.36 -12.58
CA ILE A 66 5.90 9.54 -13.18
C ILE A 66 6.66 10.81 -12.82
N LYS A 67 7.16 10.91 -11.59
CA LYS A 67 8.04 12.01 -11.16
C LYS A 67 9.27 12.12 -12.06
N GLU A 68 9.86 11.00 -12.46
CA GLU A 68 10.95 10.99 -13.45
C GLU A 68 10.51 11.47 -14.85
N MET A 69 9.24 11.31 -15.22
CA MET A 69 8.70 11.73 -16.53
C MET A 69 8.13 13.16 -16.52
N GLY A 70 8.02 13.81 -15.36
CA GLY A 70 7.49 15.17 -15.24
C GLY A 70 5.96 15.30 -15.44
N LEU A 71 5.19 14.21 -15.36
CA LEU A 71 3.73 14.29 -15.53
C LEU A 71 3.02 14.65 -14.21
N THR A 72 2.89 15.95 -13.94
CA THR A 72 2.36 16.49 -12.68
C THR A 72 0.88 16.17 -12.44
N ASN A 73 0.05 16.19 -13.48
CA ASN A 73 -1.38 15.91 -13.39
C ASN A 73 -1.65 14.46 -12.93
N GLU A 74 -0.89 13.52 -13.46
CA GLU A 74 -0.97 12.10 -13.13
C GLU A 74 -0.48 11.84 -11.71
N ILE A 75 0.54 12.56 -11.24
CA ILE A 75 0.97 12.49 -9.83
C ILE A 75 -0.18 12.89 -8.91
N MET A 76 -0.83 14.04 -9.17
CA MET A 76 -1.96 14.50 -8.37
C MET A 76 -3.10 13.48 -8.35
N MET A 77 -3.43 12.89 -9.51
CA MET A 77 -4.46 11.85 -9.60
C MET A 77 -4.09 10.62 -8.76
N LEU A 78 -2.83 10.17 -8.80
CA LEU A 78 -2.38 9.00 -8.04
C LEU A 78 -2.31 9.27 -6.53
N GLU A 79 -1.97 10.49 -6.12
CA GLU A 79 -1.97 10.91 -4.71
C GLU A 79 -3.40 10.94 -4.15
N GLU A 80 -4.38 11.45 -4.92
CA GLU A 80 -5.79 11.38 -4.50
C GLU A 80 -6.28 9.93 -4.44
N HIS A 81 -5.90 9.08 -5.39
CA HIS A 81 -6.19 7.65 -5.33
C HIS A 81 -5.57 6.97 -4.09
N GLN A 82 -4.37 7.37 -3.67
CA GLN A 82 -3.75 6.88 -2.45
C GLN A 82 -4.58 7.29 -1.22
N ARG A 83 -5.00 8.55 -1.14
CA ARG A 83 -5.86 9.07 -0.08
C ARG A 83 -7.21 8.35 -0.02
N LEU A 84 -7.78 8.02 -1.17
CA LEU A 84 -9.01 7.25 -1.25
C LEU A 84 -8.83 5.80 -0.77
N LEU A 85 -7.70 5.15 -1.07
CA LEU A 85 -7.38 3.81 -0.57
C LEU A 85 -7.22 3.76 0.94
N GLU A 86 -6.69 4.83 1.57
CA GLU A 86 -6.63 4.93 3.02
C GLU A 86 -8.03 4.98 3.66
N LYS A 87 -8.98 5.67 3.01
CA LYS A 87 -10.38 5.74 3.46
C LYS A 87 -11.18 4.48 3.13
N LYS A 88 -10.90 3.86 1.99
CA LYS A 88 -11.60 2.69 1.44
C LYS A 88 -10.58 1.68 0.88
N PRO A 89 -10.09 0.75 1.71
CA PRO A 89 -9.05 -0.21 1.30
C PRO A 89 -9.54 -1.22 0.24
N ASP A 90 -10.86 -1.40 0.12
CA ASP A 90 -11.46 -2.29 -0.89
C ASP A 90 -11.70 -1.61 -2.25
N MET A 91 -11.34 -0.32 -2.39
CA MET A 91 -11.55 0.41 -3.64
C MET A 91 -10.73 -0.18 -4.80
N GLU A 92 -11.37 -0.41 -5.93
CA GLU A 92 -10.76 -0.81 -7.20
C GLU A 92 -10.07 0.38 -7.89
N PHE A 93 -9.01 0.12 -8.65
CA PHE A 93 -8.44 1.15 -9.53
C PHE A 93 -9.39 1.43 -10.70
N SER A 94 -9.51 2.70 -11.08
CA SER A 94 -10.21 3.09 -12.30
C SER A 94 -9.52 2.52 -13.55
N GLU A 95 -10.30 2.33 -14.62
CA GLU A 95 -9.80 1.90 -15.93
C GLU A 95 -8.63 2.77 -16.41
N THR A 96 -8.74 4.09 -16.21
CA THR A 96 -7.72 5.08 -16.57
C THR A 96 -6.42 4.86 -15.82
N THR A 97 -6.49 4.64 -14.50
CA THR A 97 -5.32 4.33 -13.66
C THR A 97 -4.67 3.01 -14.08
N LYS A 98 -5.48 1.98 -14.40
CA LYS A 98 -4.99 0.68 -14.87
C LYS A 98 -4.22 0.81 -16.19
N LYS A 99 -4.74 1.59 -17.16
CA LYS A 99 -4.07 1.88 -18.43
C LYS A 99 -2.75 2.64 -18.24
N LEU A 100 -2.76 3.69 -17.42
CA LEU A 100 -1.56 4.48 -17.09
C LEU A 100 -0.46 3.59 -16.47
N ARG A 101 -0.84 2.78 -15.47
CA ARG A 101 0.06 1.81 -14.83
C ARG A 101 0.71 0.88 -15.85
N GLN A 102 -0.06 0.38 -16.81
CA GLN A 102 0.45 -0.50 -17.86
C GLN A 102 1.41 0.21 -18.81
N ALA A 103 1.08 1.43 -19.24
CA ALA A 103 1.94 2.23 -20.13
C ALA A 103 3.31 2.49 -19.49
N ILE A 104 3.33 2.89 -18.21
CA ILE A 104 4.57 3.19 -17.50
C ILE A 104 5.41 1.94 -17.25
N PHE A 105 4.79 0.82 -16.89
CA PHE A 105 5.55 -0.42 -16.75
C PHE A 105 6.15 -0.89 -18.07
N LYS A 106 5.45 -0.73 -19.19
CA LYS A 106 6.01 -1.02 -20.52
C LYS A 106 7.18 -0.10 -20.84
N ALA A 107 7.06 1.20 -20.58
CA ALA A 107 8.14 2.17 -20.78
C ALA A 107 9.39 1.82 -19.95
N ASN A 108 9.21 1.51 -18.66
CA ASN A 108 10.30 1.13 -17.77
C ASN A 108 10.95 -0.21 -18.12
N TYR A 109 10.16 -1.20 -18.54
CA TYR A 109 10.69 -2.47 -19.00
C TYR A 109 11.59 -2.27 -20.23
N LYS A 110 11.15 -1.45 -21.19
CA LYS A 110 11.96 -1.08 -22.36
C LYS A 110 13.25 -0.34 -21.94
N LYS A 111 13.15 0.68 -21.09
CA LYS A 111 14.32 1.44 -20.55
C LYS A 111 15.36 0.51 -19.94
N LYS A 112 14.93 -0.40 -19.05
CA LYS A 112 15.83 -1.37 -18.41
C LYS A 112 16.51 -2.31 -19.41
N ARG A 113 15.78 -2.80 -20.41
CA ARG A 113 16.35 -3.68 -21.45
C ARG A 113 17.37 -2.97 -22.32
N CYS A 114 17.10 -1.72 -22.72
CA CYS A 114 18.06 -0.92 -23.48
C CYS A 114 19.34 -0.66 -22.68
N LEU A 115 19.22 -0.34 -21.38
CA LEU A 115 20.38 -0.15 -20.51
C LEU A 115 21.23 -1.42 -20.37
N VAL A 116 20.59 -2.59 -20.18
CA VAL A 116 21.30 -3.87 -20.11
C VAL A 116 21.97 -4.21 -21.43
N ALA A 117 21.34 -3.92 -22.57
CA ALA A 117 21.93 -4.17 -23.89
C ALA A 117 23.12 -3.24 -24.21
N HIS A 118 23.20 -2.06 -23.60
CA HIS A 118 24.33 -1.12 -23.77
C HIS A 118 25.53 -1.41 -22.85
N HIS A 119 25.38 -2.31 -21.87
CA HIS A 119 26.43 -2.70 -20.93
C HIS A 119 27.09 -4.06 -21.27
N ILE A 120 26.77 -4.63 -22.44
CA ILE A 120 27.35 -5.87 -22.97
C ILE A 120 28.24 -5.53 -24.17
#